data_AF-A0A0N4X9W0-F1
#
_entry.id   AF-A0A0N4X9W0-F1
#
_cell.length_a   1.000
_cell.length_b   1.000
_cell.length_c   1.000
_cell.angle_alpha   90.00
_cell.angle_beta   90.00
_cell.angle_gamma   90.00
#
_symmetry.space_group_name_H-M   'P 1'
#
loop_
_entity.id
_entity.type
_entity.pdbx_description
1 polymer ?
#
loop_
_entity_poly.entity_id
_entity_poly.type
_entity_poly.pdbx_seq_one_letter_code
_entity_poly.pdbx_strand_id
1 'polypeptide(L)'
;MEMALIEREKGNRLEYRNLKYGLACHENQKKIKRFLRSAVEEESFADVTEIFKSVAKNHNANVLFTFLRENWEQIYGRFQNNSKELYAVVEAGLSRTHTKSDIRKFPSQNEFSNSKHYSDGNG
;
A
#
# COMPACT_ATOMS: atom_id res chain seq x y z
N MET A 1 16.27 20.69 -29.94
CA MET A 1 16.72 20.72 -28.53
C MET A 1 15.62 20.26 -27.59
N GLU A 2 14.38 20.72 -27.77
CA GLU A 2 13.19 20.32 -27.00
C GLU A 2 12.86 18.81 -27.07
N MET A 3 12.95 18.19 -28.25
CA MET A 3 12.70 16.74 -28.42
C MET A 3 13.67 15.85 -27.62
N ALA A 4 14.95 16.23 -27.52
CA ALA A 4 15.95 15.47 -26.76
C ALA A 4 15.71 15.55 -25.23
N LEU A 5 15.14 16.67 -24.75
CA LEU A 5 14.74 16.81 -23.34
C LEU A 5 13.52 15.91 -23.04
N ILE A 6 12.53 15.90 -23.94
CA ILE A 6 11.35 15.03 -23.81
C ILE A 6 11.74 13.55 -23.80
N GLU A 7 12.66 13.14 -24.67
CA GLU A 7 13.15 11.76 -24.72
C GLU A 7 13.93 11.37 -23.47
N ARG A 8 14.78 12.27 -22.95
CA ARG A 8 15.51 12.06 -21.70
C ARG A 8 14.57 11.95 -20.50
N GLU A 9 13.56 12.79 -20.40
CA GLU A 9 12.56 12.72 -19.34
C GLU A 9 11.73 11.42 -19.41
N LYS A 10 11.37 10.97 -20.62
CA LYS A 10 10.71 9.69 -20.82
C LYS A 10 11.59 8.52 -20.39
N GLY A 11 12.88 8.54 -20.76
CA GLY A 11 13.86 7.53 -20.35
C GLY A 11 13.99 7.44 -18.83
N ASN A 12 14.16 8.58 -18.16
CA ASN A 12 14.26 8.64 -16.69
C ASN A 12 13.02 8.10 -15.99
N ARG A 13 11.81 8.43 -16.49
CA ARG A 13 10.55 7.89 -15.93
C ARG A 13 10.44 6.39 -16.09
N LEU A 14 10.86 5.85 -17.24
CA LEU A 14 10.86 4.41 -17.48
C LEU A 14 11.83 3.67 -16.56
N GLU A 15 13.04 4.21 -16.40
CA GLU A 15 14.05 3.64 -15.50
C GLU A 15 13.58 3.67 -14.05
N TYR A 16 13.00 4.79 -13.60
CA TYR A 16 12.44 4.91 -12.26
C TYR A 16 11.33 3.88 -11.99
N ARG A 17 10.44 3.65 -12.97
CA ARG A 17 9.42 2.60 -12.91
C ARG A 17 10.05 1.21 -12.80
N ASN A 18 11.08 0.91 -13.58
CA ASN A 18 11.77 -0.38 -13.55
C ASN A 18 12.46 -0.62 -12.20
N LEU A 19 13.06 0.40 -11.61
CA LEU A 19 13.66 0.32 -10.28
C LEU A 19 12.62 0.01 -9.20
N LYS A 20 11.47 0.68 -9.22
CA LYS A 20 10.35 0.38 -8.31
C LYS A 20 9.86 -1.05 -8.46
N TYR A 21 9.71 -1.50 -9.71
CA TYR A 21 9.30 -2.87 -9.98
C TYR A 21 10.32 -3.88 -9.44
N GLY A 22 11.61 -3.66 -9.67
CA GLY A 22 12.69 -4.49 -9.13
C GLY A 22 12.69 -4.56 -7.61
N LEU A 23 12.47 -3.44 -6.91
CA LEU A 23 12.35 -3.40 -5.45
C LEU A 23 11.12 -4.17 -4.94
N ALA A 24 10.02 -4.14 -5.69
CA ALA A 24 8.80 -4.87 -5.36
C ALA A 24 8.93 -6.40 -5.51
N CYS A 25 9.90 -6.87 -6.30
CA CYS A 25 10.20 -8.30 -6.50
C CYS A 25 11.04 -8.92 -5.38
N HIS A 26 11.47 -8.14 -4.38
CA HIS A 26 12.39 -8.62 -3.35
C HIS A 26 11.76 -9.75 -2.50
N GLU A 27 12.47 -10.86 -2.25
CA GLU A 27 11.94 -12.00 -1.47
C GLU A 27 11.75 -11.69 0.02
N ASN A 28 12.62 -10.86 0.58
CA ASN A 28 12.55 -10.41 1.97
C ASN A 28 11.33 -9.49 2.22
N GLN A 29 10.32 -10.05 2.89
CA GLN A 29 9.08 -9.34 3.26
C GLN A 29 9.32 -8.08 4.11
N LYS A 30 10.35 -8.04 4.95
CA LYS A 30 10.69 -6.84 5.76
C LYS A 30 11.12 -5.68 4.87
N LYS A 31 11.85 -5.95 3.79
CA LYS A 31 12.25 -4.93 2.81
C LYS A 31 11.05 -4.43 2.01
N ILE A 32 10.12 -5.33 1.65
CA ILE A 32 8.85 -4.92 1.02
C ILE A 32 8.02 -4.05 1.96
N LYS A 33 7.86 -4.44 3.23
CA LYS A 33 7.14 -3.61 4.21
C LYS A 33 7.78 -2.23 4.37
N ARG A 34 9.12 -2.12 4.34
CA ARG A 34 9.81 -0.82 4.33
C ARG A 34 9.53 -0.01 3.06
N PHE A 35 9.51 -0.66 1.91
CA PHE A 35 9.20 -0.02 0.62
C PHE A 35 7.74 0.45 0.53
N LEU A 36 6.80 -0.31 1.10
CA LEU A 36 5.40 0.11 1.25
C LEU A 36 5.29 1.28 2.24
N ARG A 37 6.03 1.21 3.36
CA ARG A 37 6.06 2.28 4.37
C ARG A 37 6.53 3.60 3.78
N SER A 38 7.60 3.58 3.00
CA SER A 38 8.10 4.79 2.33
C SER A 38 7.09 5.40 1.36
N ALA A 39 6.01 4.71 1.00
CA ALA A 39 4.95 5.23 0.14
C ALA A 39 3.74 5.79 0.90
N VAL A 40 3.63 5.54 2.21
CA VAL A 40 2.49 5.95 3.06
C VAL A 40 2.86 6.99 4.13
N GLU A 41 4.15 7.30 4.30
CA GLU A 41 4.63 8.41 5.15
C GLU A 41 4.21 9.79 4.59
N GLU A 42 3.82 10.73 5.45
CA GLU A 42 3.20 12.01 5.06
C GLU A 42 4.00 12.81 4.02
N GLU A 43 5.33 12.80 4.11
CA GLU A 43 6.25 13.51 3.20
C GLU A 43 6.77 12.64 2.05
N SER A 44 6.16 11.48 1.81
CA SER A 44 6.61 10.60 0.74
C SER A 44 6.38 11.24 -0.63
N PHE A 45 7.48 11.41 -1.36
CA PHE A 45 7.49 11.77 -2.79
C PHE A 45 7.14 10.60 -3.72
N ALA A 46 6.96 9.40 -3.16
CA ALA A 46 6.78 8.20 -3.96
C ALA A 46 5.30 7.99 -4.30
N ASP A 47 5.03 7.72 -5.58
CA ASP A 47 3.69 7.37 -6.05
C ASP A 47 3.21 6.08 -5.37
N VAL A 48 2.27 6.25 -4.43
CA VAL A 48 1.69 5.15 -3.65
C VAL A 48 0.98 4.13 -4.53
N THR A 49 0.29 4.59 -5.57
CA THR A 49 -0.44 3.73 -6.51
C THR A 49 0.52 2.84 -7.26
N GLU A 50 1.63 3.41 -7.75
CA GLU A 50 2.65 2.66 -8.49
C GLU A 50 3.36 1.64 -7.59
N ILE A 51 3.71 2.01 -6.35
CA ILE A 51 4.38 1.10 -5.40
C ILE A 51 3.46 -0.06 -5.03
N PHE A 52 2.23 0.21 -4.61
CA PHE A 52 1.29 -0.83 -4.19
C PHE A 52 0.93 -1.78 -5.33
N LYS A 53 0.69 -1.25 -6.54
CA LYS A 53 0.45 -2.08 -7.73
C LYS A 53 1.66 -2.92 -8.12
N SER A 54 2.88 -2.39 -7.95
CA SER A 54 4.11 -3.14 -8.23
C SER A 54 4.28 -4.32 -7.27
N VAL A 55 4.00 -4.14 -5.98
CA VAL A 55 4.05 -5.24 -5.01
C VAL A 55 2.92 -6.26 -5.27
N ALA A 56 1.72 -5.81 -5.65
CA ALA A 56 0.57 -6.67 -5.88
C ALA A 56 0.78 -7.67 -7.04
N LYS A 57 1.50 -7.24 -8.08
CA LYS A 57 1.82 -8.10 -9.24
C LYS A 57 2.77 -9.25 -8.89
N ASN A 58 3.54 -9.11 -7.81
CA ASN A 58 4.56 -10.08 -7.41
C ASN A 58 4.02 -11.15 -6.45
N HIS A 59 4.84 -12.14 -6.10
CA HIS A 59 4.47 -13.26 -5.21
C HIS A 59 4.12 -12.84 -3.76
N ASN A 60 4.29 -11.55 -3.45
CA ASN A 60 4.21 -10.98 -2.10
C ASN A 60 2.85 -10.35 -1.75
N ALA A 61 1.77 -10.67 -2.48
CA ALA A 61 0.45 -10.07 -2.23
C ALA A 61 -0.07 -10.29 -0.78
N ASN A 62 0.30 -11.40 -0.12
CA ASN A 62 -0.04 -11.62 1.29
C ASN A 62 0.60 -10.58 2.23
N VAL A 63 1.76 -10.05 1.86
CA VAL A 63 2.43 -8.97 2.60
C VAL A 63 1.62 -7.68 2.51
N LEU A 64 0.98 -7.40 1.37
CA LEU A 64 0.15 -6.21 1.20
C LEU A 64 -1.07 -6.24 2.10
N PHE A 65 -1.80 -7.35 2.15
CA PHE A 65 -2.96 -7.46 3.02
C PHE A 65 -2.58 -7.28 4.50
N THR A 66 -1.50 -7.96 4.92
CA THR A 66 -0.95 -7.81 6.27
C THR A 66 -0.54 -6.37 6.55
N PHE A 67 0.16 -5.71 5.62
CA PHE A 67 0.59 -4.33 5.74
C PHE A 67 -0.59 -3.36 5.83
N LEU A 68 -1.60 -3.53 4.97
CA LEU A 68 -2.81 -2.71 4.97
C LEU A 68 -3.52 -2.78 6.32
N ARG A 69 -3.70 -4.00 6.86
CA ARG A 69 -4.33 -4.21 8.16
C ARG A 69 -3.52 -3.60 9.32
N GLU A 70 -2.20 -3.78 9.30
CA GLU A 70 -1.30 -3.27 10.35
C GLU A 70 -1.16 -1.74 10.35
N ASN A 71 -1.43 -1.07 9.23
CA ASN A 71 -1.16 0.38 9.06
C ASN A 71 -2.41 1.14 8.59
N TRP A 72 -3.61 0.59 8.80
CA TRP A 72 -4.86 1.14 8.27
C TRP A 72 -5.08 2.60 8.70
N GLU A 73 -4.95 2.92 9.99
CA GLU A 73 -5.15 4.28 10.51
C GLU A 73 -4.22 5.30 9.85
N GLN A 74 -2.96 4.95 9.63
CA GLN A 74 -1.99 5.81 8.93
C GLN A 74 -2.38 6.02 7.47
N ILE A 75 -2.73 4.94 6.78
CA ILE A 75 -3.12 4.95 5.37
C ILE A 75 -4.39 5.78 5.18
N TYR A 76 -5.42 5.51 6.00
CA TYR A 76 -6.67 6.25 5.97
C TYR A 76 -6.45 7.72 6.31
N GLY A 77 -5.72 8.02 7.39
CA GLY A 77 -5.41 9.40 7.78
C GLY A 77 -4.77 10.21 6.66
N ARG A 78 -3.82 9.60 5.92
CA ARG A 78 -3.15 10.25 4.79
C ARG A 78 -4.03 10.41 3.54
N PHE A 79 -4.79 9.37 3.18
CA PHE A 79 -5.49 9.33 1.88
C PHE A 79 -7.01 9.52 1.97
N GLN A 80 -7.58 9.78 3.16
CA GLN A 80 -9.03 9.98 3.35
C GLN A 80 -9.63 11.06 2.45
N ASN A 81 -8.85 12.09 2.11
CA ASN A 81 -9.27 13.17 1.21
C ASN A 81 -8.88 12.94 -0.27
N ASN A 82 -8.23 11.82 -0.58
CA ASN A 82 -7.85 11.40 -1.93
C ASN A 82 -8.40 10.01 -2.23
N SER A 83 -9.70 9.95 -2.55
CA SER A 83 -10.43 8.70 -2.79
C SER A 83 -9.81 7.82 -3.87
N LYS A 84 -9.16 8.41 -4.88
CA LYS A 84 -8.49 7.66 -5.96
C LYS A 84 -7.27 6.89 -5.44
N GLU A 85 -6.43 7.53 -4.65
CA GLU A 85 -5.24 6.89 -4.06
C GLU A 85 -5.62 5.88 -2.98
N LEU A 86 -6.59 6.23 -2.12
CA LEU A 86 -7.10 5.31 -1.10
C LEU A 86 -7.69 4.05 -1.74
N TYR A 87 -8.49 4.21 -2.81
CA TYR A 87 -9.02 3.09 -3.58
C TYR A 87 -7.90 2.23 -4.16
N ALA A 88 -6.88 2.83 -4.78
CA ALA A 88 -5.78 2.09 -5.38
C ALA A 88 -4.98 1.27 -4.35
N VAL A 89 -4.80 1.80 -3.15
CA VAL A 89 -4.14 1.11 -2.02
C VAL A 89 -4.98 -0.09 -1.56
N VAL A 90 -6.28 0.11 -1.35
CA VAL A 90 -7.20 -0.95 -0.92
C VAL A 90 -7.31 -2.03 -1.99
N GLU A 91 -7.54 -1.65 -3.25
CA GLU A 91 -7.63 -2.58 -4.39
C GLU A 91 -6.35 -3.43 -4.49
N ALA A 92 -5.17 -2.81 -4.40
CA ALA A 92 -3.91 -3.55 -4.44
C ALA A 92 -3.76 -4.53 -3.26
N GLY A 93 -4.12 -4.10 -2.05
CA GLY A 93 -4.08 -4.92 -0.84
C GLY A 93 -5.06 -6.11 -0.86
N LEU A 94 -6.14 -5.98 -1.61
CA LEU A 94 -7.18 -6.99 -1.78
C LEU A 94 -7.08 -7.80 -3.07
N SER A 95 -6.16 -7.43 -3.97
CA SER A 95 -6.04 -8.02 -5.31
C SER A 95 -5.88 -9.55 -5.33
N ARG A 96 -5.42 -10.15 -4.23
CA ARG A 96 -5.28 -11.61 -4.08
C ARG A 96 -6.07 -12.25 -2.94
N THR A 97 -7.03 -11.55 -2.34
CA THR A 97 -7.95 -12.16 -1.38
C THR A 97 -9.00 -12.99 -2.14
N HIS A 98 -8.62 -14.19 -2.55
CA HIS A 98 -9.45 -15.06 -3.39
C HIS A 98 -10.13 -16.20 -2.62
N THR A 99 -9.76 -16.43 -1.36
CA THR A 99 -10.28 -17.57 -0.59
C THR A 99 -11.28 -17.16 0.49
N LYS A 100 -12.18 -18.07 0.89
CA LYS A 100 -13.09 -17.84 2.04
C LYS A 100 -12.31 -17.63 3.35
N SER A 101 -11.14 -18.24 3.50
CA SER A 101 -10.19 -17.95 4.60
C SER A 101 -9.61 -16.53 4.51
N ASP A 102 -9.41 -16.03 3.29
CA ASP A 102 -9.25 -14.61 2.89
C ASP A 102 -10.16 -13.68 3.66
N ILE A 103 -11.44 -13.88 3.40
CA ILE A 103 -12.55 -13.02 3.80
C ILE A 103 -12.84 -13.12 5.30
N ARG A 104 -12.52 -14.25 5.94
CA ARG A 104 -12.66 -14.42 7.40
C ARG A 104 -11.62 -13.65 8.22
N LYS A 105 -10.53 -13.17 7.61
CA LYS A 105 -9.52 -12.33 8.29
C LYS A 105 -9.96 -10.87 8.44
N PHE A 106 -11.10 -10.50 7.85
CA PHE A 106 -11.72 -9.20 8.07
C PHE A 106 -12.55 -9.27 9.35
N PRO A 107 -12.37 -8.32 10.29
CA PRO A 107 -13.23 -8.25 11.45
C PRO A 107 -14.66 -8.06 10.97
N SER A 108 -15.58 -8.84 11.53
CA SER A 108 -17.01 -8.60 11.33
C SER A 108 -17.37 -7.23 11.91
N GLN A 109 -18.40 -6.55 11.37
CA GLN A 109 -18.80 -5.21 11.83
C GLN A 109 -19.03 -5.10 13.36
N ASN A 110 -19.26 -6.22 14.04
CA ASN A 110 -19.44 -6.28 15.49
C ASN A 110 -18.14 -6.11 16.30
N GLU A 111 -16.95 -6.33 15.72
CA GLU A 111 -15.67 -6.24 16.44
C GLU A 111 -15.08 -4.82 16.45
N PHE A 112 -15.39 -4.00 15.44
CA PHE A 112 -14.96 -2.59 15.39
C PHE A 112 -15.67 -1.71 16.43
N SER A 113 -16.87 -2.10 16.86
CA SER A 113 -17.64 -1.39 17.89
C SER A 113 -17.10 -1.64 19.31
N ASN A 114 -16.46 -2.79 19.54
CA ASN A 114 -15.97 -3.17 20.88
C ASN A 114 -14.58 -2.60 21.23
N SER A 115 -13.81 -2.07 20.27
CA SER A 115 -12.51 -1.46 20.56
C SER A 115 -12.60 -0.01 21.06
N LYS A 116 -13.79 0.61 21.03
CA LYS A 116 -14.03 1.97 21.56
C LYS A 116 -14.42 2.02 23.04
N HIS A 117 -14.57 0.88 23.72
CA HIS A 117 -15.00 0.83 25.12
C HIS A 117 -13.91 0.50 26.15
N TYR A 118 -12.63 0.51 25.78
CA TYR A 118 -11.50 0.30 26.71
C TYR A 118 -10.64 1.54 26.92
N SER A 119 -11.24 2.73 27.06
CA SER A 119 -10.52 3.94 27.46
C SER A 119 -11.17 4.75 28.58
N ASP A 120 -12.44 4.53 28.89
CA ASP A 120 -13.15 5.26 29.94
C ASP A 120 -13.62 4.28 31.02
N GLY A 121 -12.74 3.94 31.96
CA GLY A 121 -13.12 3.08 33.08
C GLY A 121 -11.95 2.51 33.86
N ASN A 122 -11.30 3.37 34.64
CA ASN A 122 -10.72 3.13 35.98
C ASN A 122 -10.22 4.52 36.44
N GLY A 123 -10.81 5.17 37.44
CA GLY A 123 -11.09 4.61 38.75
C GLY A 123 -9.82 4.70 39.57
#